data_AF-A0A1D2I7V4-F1
#
_entry.id   AF-A0A1D2I7V4-F1
#
_cell.length_a   1.000
_cell.length_b   1.000
_cell.length_c   1.000
_cell.angle_alpha   90.00
_cell.angle_beta   90.00
_cell.angle_gamma   90.00
#
_symmetry.space_group_name_H-M   'P 1'
#
loop_
_entity.id
_entity.type
_entity.pdbx_description
1 polymer ?
#
loop_
_entity_poly.entity_id
_entity_poly.type
_entity_poly.pdbx_seq_one_letter_code
_entity_poly.pdbx_strand_id
1 'polypeptide(L)'
;MNCLQVARVLQSYLDGETDEVTARRVAAHLEDCRRCGLEASVYQEIHNALARRTEPDSAAVDRLRAFGTSLLSDPPAGDDEPERGTMPPAGA
;
A
#
# COMPACT_ATOMS: atom_id res chain seq x y z
N MET A 1 -22.09 -12.43 -11.72
CA MET A 1 -22.05 -11.27 -10.79
C MET A 1 -23.08 -10.26 -11.24
N ASN A 2 -23.58 -9.40 -10.35
CA ASN A 2 -24.43 -8.27 -10.71
C ASN A 2 -23.66 -6.94 -10.69
N CYS A 3 -24.24 -5.88 -11.25
CA CYS A 3 -23.59 -4.57 -11.37
C CYS A 3 -23.13 -4.00 -10.01
N LEU A 4 -23.92 -4.19 -8.95
CA LEU A 4 -23.57 -3.67 -7.61
C LEU A 4 -22.37 -4.40 -7.02
N GLN A 5 -22.27 -5.71 -7.25
CA GLN A 5 -21.11 -6.50 -6.84
C GLN A 5 -19.87 -6.04 -7.60
N VAL A 6 -19.97 -5.79 -8.91
CA VAL A 6 -18.85 -5.28 -9.71
C VAL A 6 -18.42 -3.89 -9.25
N ALA A 7 -19.36 -2.95 -9.05
CA ALA A 7 -19.03 -1.60 -8.60
C ALA A 7 -18.23 -1.57 -7.28
N ARG A 8 -18.45 -2.53 -6.37
CA ARG A 8 -17.70 -2.61 -5.10
C ARG A 8 -16.26 -3.09 -5.27
N VAL A 9 -15.99 -3.94 -6.25
CA VAL A 9 -14.68 -4.57 -6.43
C VAL A 9 -13.92 -4.04 -7.65
N LEU A 10 -14.52 -3.13 -8.41
CA LEU A 10 -14.00 -2.66 -9.69
C LEU A 10 -12.62 -2.02 -9.54
N GLN A 11 -12.42 -1.15 -8.55
CA GLN A 11 -11.11 -0.52 -8.35
C GLN A 11 -10.04 -1.54 -7.98
N SER A 12 -10.26 -2.38 -6.95
CA SER A 12 -9.32 -3.45 -6.60
C SER A 12 -9.04 -4.40 -7.77
N TYR A 13 -10.01 -4.66 -8.65
CA TYR A 13 -9.80 -5.43 -9.86
C TYR A 13 -8.86 -4.72 -10.85
N LEU A 14 -9.09 -3.41 -11.08
CA LEU A 14 -8.26 -2.59 -11.96
C LEU A 14 -6.84 -2.41 -11.41
N ASP A 15 -6.69 -2.39 -10.09
CA ASP A 15 -5.42 -2.27 -9.39
C ASP A 15 -4.68 -3.62 -9.26
N GLY A 16 -5.30 -4.72 -9.69
CA GLY A 16 -4.70 -6.07 -9.66
C GLY A 16 -4.74 -6.75 -8.29
N GLU A 17 -5.53 -6.23 -7.36
CA GLU A 17 -5.61 -6.67 -5.96
C GLU A 17 -6.74 -7.70 -5.69
N THR A 18 -7.51 -8.08 -6.71
CA THR A 18 -8.55 -9.11 -6.57
C THR A 18 -8.02 -10.52 -6.76
N ASP A 19 -8.59 -11.49 -6.02
CA ASP A 19 -8.33 -12.90 -6.25
C ASP A 19 -8.78 -13.35 -7.66
N GLU A 20 -8.18 -14.43 -8.15
CA GLU A 20 -8.37 -14.89 -9.53
C GLU A 20 -9.84 -15.25 -9.86
N VAL A 21 -10.59 -15.77 -8.88
CA VAL A 21 -11.99 -16.16 -9.07
C VAL A 21 -12.86 -14.91 -9.20
N THR A 22 -12.62 -13.90 -8.36
CA THR A 22 -13.27 -12.60 -8.45
C THR A 22 -12.92 -11.90 -9.76
N ALA A 23 -11.64 -11.87 -10.14
CA ALA A 23 -11.17 -11.26 -11.38
C ALA A 23 -11.88 -11.85 -12.61
N ARG A 24 -11.96 -13.18 -12.71
CA ARG A 24 -12.68 -13.86 -13.82
C ARG A 24 -14.16 -13.49 -13.88
N ARG A 25 -14.83 -13.39 -12.73
CA ARG A 25 -16.26 -13.04 -12.66
C ARG A 25 -16.53 -11.58 -13.02
N VAL A 26 -15.62 -10.68 -12.64
CA VAL A 26 -15.68 -9.26 -13.01
C VAL A 26 -15.46 -9.11 -14.51
N ALA A 27 -14.40 -9.72 -15.06
CA ALA A 27 -14.10 -9.68 -16.50
C ALA A 27 -15.31 -10.12 -17.35
N ALA A 28 -15.90 -11.28 -17.06
CA ALA A 28 -17.09 -11.75 -17.76
C ALA A 28 -18.26 -10.75 -17.68
N HIS A 29 -18.48 -10.11 -16.53
CA HIS A 29 -19.55 -9.12 -16.40
C HIS A 29 -19.27 -7.83 -17.19
N LEU A 30 -18.01 -7.40 -17.29
CA LEU A 30 -17.63 -6.22 -18.07
C LEU A 30 -17.84 -6.44 -19.57
N GLU A 31 -17.65 -7.68 -20.05
CA GLU A 31 -17.96 -8.08 -21.43
C GLU A 31 -19.48 -8.07 -21.70
N ASP A 32 -20.28 -8.58 -20.75
CA ASP A 32 -21.73 -8.71 -20.91
C ASP A 32 -22.50 -7.41 -20.64
N CYS A 33 -21.98 -6.53 -19.78
CA CYS A 33 -22.66 -5.32 -19.33
C CYS A 33 -21.98 -4.05 -19.84
N ARG A 34 -22.52 -3.49 -20.93
CA ARG A 34 -22.03 -2.24 -21.55
C ARG A 34 -21.83 -1.09 -20.54
N ARG A 35 -22.76 -0.91 -19.59
CA ARG A 35 -22.68 0.17 -18.60
C ARG A 35 -21.46 0.02 -17.68
N CYS A 36 -21.24 -1.19 -17.17
CA CYS A 36 -20.08 -1.47 -16.31
C CYS A 36 -18.77 -1.45 -17.11
N GLY A 37 -18.78 -1.89 -18.36
CA GLY A 37 -17.61 -1.77 -19.26
C GLY A 37 -17.20 -0.31 -19.49
N LEU A 38 -18.15 0.59 -19.71
CA LEU A 38 -17.88 2.04 -19.84
C LEU A 38 -17.35 2.66 -18.54
N GLU A 39 -17.89 2.25 -17.40
CA GLU A 39 -17.39 2.72 -16.11
C GLU A 39 -15.96 2.26 -15.86
N ALA A 40 -15.65 1.00 -16.15
CA ALA A 40 -14.30 0.45 -16.07
C ALA A 40 -13.31 1.20 -16.98
N SER A 41 -13.69 1.53 -18.22
CA SER A 41 -12.81 2.28 -19.13
C SER A 41 -12.50 3.68 -18.61
N VAL A 42 -13.48 4.38 -18.02
CA VAL A 42 -13.27 5.70 -17.40
C VAL A 42 -12.28 5.60 -16.24
N TYR A 43 -12.44 4.63 -15.35
CA TYR A 43 -11.49 4.43 -14.24
C TYR A 43 -10.08 4.14 -14.77
N GLN A 44 -9.96 3.35 -15.83
CA GLN A 44 -8.68 2.99 -16.43
C GLN A 44 -8.02 4.20 -17.12
N GLU A 45 -8.78 5.08 -17.76
CA GLU A 45 -8.30 6.36 -18.29
C GLU A 45 -7.75 7.27 -17.18
N ILE A 46 -8.46 7.37 -16.05
CA ILE A 46 -8.02 8.14 -14.88
C ILE A 46 -6.74 7.54 -14.30
N HIS A 47 -6.70 6.23 -14.08
CA HIS A 47 -5.52 5.51 -13.58
C HIS A 47 -4.31 5.77 -14.48
N ASN A 48 -4.47 5.62 -15.80
CA ASN A 48 -3.41 5.90 -16.77
C ASN A 48 -2.97 7.37 -16.77
N ALA A 49 -3.89 8.32 -16.59
CA ALA A 49 -3.55 9.74 -16.48
C ALA A 49 -2.75 10.06 -15.21
N LEU A 50 -3.06 9.41 -14.09
CA LEU A 50 -2.31 9.52 -12.84
C LEU A 50 -0.93 8.88 -12.94
N ALA A 51 -0.84 7.67 -13.50
CA ALA A 51 0.42 6.95 -13.74
C ALA A 51 1.35 7.76 -14.67
N ARG A 52 0.84 8.32 -15.77
CA ARG A 52 1.61 9.20 -16.67
C ARG A 52 2.15 10.46 -16.00
N ARG A 53 1.48 10.94 -14.95
CA ARG A 53 1.93 12.11 -14.17
C ARG A 53 2.89 11.73 -13.03
N THR A 54 3.05 10.44 -12.75
CA THR A 54 3.66 9.96 -11.50
C THR A 54 4.47 8.70 -11.74
N GLU A 55 5.61 8.81 -12.42
CA GLU A 55 6.75 7.98 -12.01
C GLU A 55 7.37 8.67 -10.80
N PRO A 56 7.35 8.06 -9.60
CA PRO A 56 7.98 8.65 -8.44
C PRO A 56 9.46 8.82 -8.73
N ASP A 57 10.02 9.95 -8.29
CA ASP A 57 11.45 10.20 -8.40
C ASP A 57 12.24 9.01 -7.83
N SER A 58 13.06 8.40 -8.70
CA SER A 58 13.88 7.24 -8.36
C SER A 58 14.68 7.43 -7.07
N ALA A 59 15.16 8.65 -6.79
CA ALA A 59 15.90 8.95 -5.57
C ALA A 59 15.02 8.93 -4.30
N ALA A 60 13.72 9.26 -4.42
CA ALA A 60 12.78 9.10 -3.30
C ALA A 60 12.50 7.62 -3.00
N VAL A 61 12.39 6.79 -4.05
CA VAL A 61 12.21 5.34 -3.91
C VAL A 61 13.43 4.68 -3.27
N ASP A 62 14.64 5.08 -3.66
CA ASP A 62 15.88 4.55 -3.10
C ASP A 62 16.06 4.93 -1.62
N ARG A 63 15.70 6.17 -1.24
CA ARG A 63 15.68 6.59 0.17
C ARG A 63 14.71 5.77 1.00
N LEU A 64 13.51 5.49 0.48
CA LEU A 64 12.51 4.67 1.18
C LEU A 64 13.00 3.23 1.40
N ARG A 65 13.65 2.64 0.39
CA ARG A 65 14.25 1.30 0.49
C ARG A 65 15.36 1.25 1.55
N ALA A 66 16.28 2.21 1.52
CA ALA A 66 17.36 2.30 2.50
C ALA A 66 16.83 2.42 3.94
N PHE A 67 15.78 3.22 4.14
CA PHE A 67 15.12 3.35 5.43
C PHE A 67 14.50 2.03 5.90
N GLY A 68 13.77 1.32 5.03
CA GLY A 68 13.21 0.00 5.35
C GLY A 68 14.29 -1.03 5.73
N THR A 69 15.44 -1.03 5.04
CA THR A 69 16.58 -1.88 5.39
C THR A 69 17.15 -1.53 6.77
N SER A 70 17.24 -0.24 7.10
CA SER A 70 17.70 0.23 8.42
C SER A 70 16.80 -0.28 9.54
N LEU A 71 15.47 -0.22 9.36
CA LEU A 71 14.50 -0.69 10.36
C LEU A 71 14.60 -2.20 10.65
N LEU A 72 15.02 -2.99 9.66
CA LEU A 72 15.21 -4.44 9.82
C LEU A 72 16.59 -4.80 10.39
N SER A 73 17.56 -3.89 10.28
CA SER A 73 18.94 -4.12 10.71
C SER A 73 19.22 -3.65 12.13
N ASP A 74 18.38 -2.77 12.67
CA ASP A 74 18.48 -2.26 14.04
C ASP A 74 17.51 -3.04 14.94
N PRO A 75 17.96 -4.02 15.75
CA PRO A 75 17.12 -4.53 16.82
C PRO A 75 16.83 -3.37 17.78
N PRO A 76 15.59 -3.21 18.29
CA PRO A 76 15.32 -2.16 19.25
C PRO A 76 16.30 -2.32 20.41
N ALA A 77 17.15 -1.32 20.61
CA ALA A 77 17.97 -1.23 21.81
C ALA A 77 17.00 -1.29 22.98
N GLY A 78 16.97 -2.43 23.68
CA GLY A 78 16.26 -2.55 24.93
C GLY A 78 16.81 -1.47 25.84
N ASP A 79 15.91 -0.61 26.33
CA ASP A 79 16.21 0.35 27.38
C ASP A 79 16.50 -0.43 28.68
N ASP A 80 17.69 -1.03 28.77
CA ASP A 80 18.28 -1.48 30.02
C ASP A 80 19.02 -0.28 30.63
N GLU A 81 18.31 0.53 31.41
CA GLU A 81 18.96 1.48 32.33
C GLU A 81 19.53 0.68 33.51
N PRO A 82 20.86 0.63 33.73
CA PRO A 82 21.39 0.10 34.96
C PRO A 82 21.43 1.24 35.98
N GLU A 83 20.49 1.27 36.91
CA GLU A 83 20.62 2.06 38.14
C GLU A 83 21.89 1.60 38.89
N ARG A 84 23.01 2.29 38.62
CA ARG A 84 24.24 2.20 39.41
C ARG A 84 24.23 3.28 40.48
N GLY A 85 23.77 2.88 41.67
CA GLY A 85 24.51 2.99 42.93
C GLY A 85 25.14 4.34 43.34
N THR A 86 24.62 4.86 44.45
CA THR A 86 25.38 5.29 45.65
C THR A 86 26.37 6.46 45.52
N MET A 87 26.04 7.57 46.21
CA MET A 87 27.03 8.46 46.86
C MET A 87 26.63 8.74 48.32
N PRO A 88 27.56 8.69 49.30
CA PRO A 88 27.32 8.95 50.72
C PRO A 88 27.83 10.36 51.15
N PRO A 89 27.92 10.70 52.46
CA PRO A 89 27.22 11.83 53.08
C PRO A 89 28.00 13.16 53.10
N ALA A 90 27.26 14.27 53.25
CA ALA A 90 27.81 15.60 53.50
C ALA A 90 28.14 15.79 55.00
N GLY A 91 29.33 16.32 55.29
CA GLY A 91 29.72 16.77 56.63
C GLY A 91 29.98 18.27 56.67
N ALA A 92 29.60 18.91 57.79
CA ALA A 92 30.23 20.07 58.42
C ALA A 92 29.63 20.24 59.83
#